data_AF-A0A5B6UCH7-F1
#
_entry.id   AF-A0A5B6UCH7-F1
#
_cell.length_a   1.000
_cell.length_b   1.000
_cell.length_c   1.000
_cell.angle_alpha   90.00
_cell.angle_beta   90.00
_cell.angle_gamma   90.00
#
_symmetry.space_group_name_H-M   'P 1'
#
loop_
_entity.id
_entity.type
_entity.pdbx_description
1 polymer ?
#
loop_
_entity_poly.entity_id
_entity_poly.type
_entity_poly.pdbx_seq_one_letter_code
_entity_poly.pdbx_strand_id
1 'polypeptide(L)' 'MLSSISILAYLLLSASSAAATRIDDWQSNWGKDEFTEMTSASVAMAFLAFTAFALSSLLSGYELCTHESA' A
#
# COMPACT_ATOMS: atom_id res chain seq x y z
N MET A 1 12.26 10.83 -14.22
CA MET A 1 10.79 10.85 -14.41
C MET A 1 10.21 9.46 -14.69
N LEU A 2 10.65 8.73 -15.72
CA LEU A 2 10.10 7.38 -16.02
C LEU A 2 10.43 6.31 -14.97
N SER A 3 11.61 6.40 -14.33
CA SER A 3 12.06 5.45 -13.28
C SER A 3 11.18 5.44 -12.03
N SER A 4 10.72 6.61 -11.57
CA SER A 4 9.91 6.74 -10.36
C SER A 4 8.53 6.09 -10.50
N ILE A 5 7.98 6.09 -11.71
CA ILE A 5 6.66 5.50 -12.01
C ILE A 5 6.76 3.97 -12.04
N SER A 6 7.86 3.43 -12.56
CA SER A 6 8.14 1.99 -12.57
C SER A 6 8.31 1.44 -11.15
N ILE A 7 9.01 2.16 -10.26
CA ILE A 7 9.20 1.75 -8.86
C ILE A 7 7.85 1.72 -8.11
N LEU A 8 6.99 2.72 -8.35
CA LEU A 8 5.68 2.83 -7.71
C LEU A 8 4.73 1.73 -8.19
N ALA A 9 4.68 1.48 -9.49
CA ALA A 9 3.87 0.42 -10.07
C ALA A 9 4.25 -0.96 -9.51
N TYR A 10 5.56 -1.21 -9.32
CA TYR A 10 6.05 -2.45 -8.74
C TYR A 10 5.68 -2.59 -7.26
N LEU A 11 5.81 -1.51 -6.48
CA LEU A 11 5.42 -1.49 -5.06
C LEU A 11 3.91 -1.68 -4.87
N LEU A 12 3.07 -1.00 -5.67
CA LEU A 12 1.61 -1.14 -5.63
C LEU A 12 1.17 -2.56 -6.02
N LEU A 13 1.70 -3.09 -7.13
CA LEU A 13 1.38 -4.43 -7.59
C LEU A 13 1.79 -5.51 -6.57
N SER A 14 2.98 -5.37 -5.98
CA SER A 14 3.47 -6.28 -4.93
C SER A 14 2.62 -6.20 -3.65
N ALA A 15 2.21 -5.00 -3.24
CA ALA A 15 1.35 -4.81 -2.08
C ALA A 15 -0.06 -5.40 -2.30
N SER A 16 -0.65 -5.18 -3.48
CA SER A 16 -1.96 -5.75 -3.85
C SER A 16 -1.93 -7.29 -3.85
N SER A 17 -0.87 -7.90 -4.38
CA SER A 17 -0.71 -9.38 -4.39
C SER A 17 -0.59 -9.97 -2.99
N ALA A 18 0.16 -9.31 -2.10
CA ALA A 18 0.31 -9.72 -0.70
C ALA A 18 -1.00 -9.60 0.10
N ALA A 19 -1.84 -8.60 -0.22
CA ALA A 19 -3.15 -8.41 0.41
C ALA A 19 -4.19 -9.44 -0.07
N ALA A 20 -4.21 -9.73 -1.39
CA ALA A 20 -5.14 -10.70 -1.98
C ALA A 20 -4.95 -12.11 -1.38
N THR A 21 -3.70 -12.57 -1.28
CA THR A 21 -3.37 -13.91 -0.74
C THR A 21 -3.76 -14.07 0.73
N ARG A 22 -3.81 -12.98 1.50
CA ARG A 22 -4.10 -13.01 2.95
C ARG A 22 -5.59 -12.94 3.28
N ILE A 23 -6.45 -12.56 2.31
CA ILE A 23 -7.92 -12.52 2.48
C ILE A 23 -8.54 -13.91 2.30
N ASP A 24 -8.06 -14.70 1.33
CA ASP A 24 -8.58 -16.05 1.06
C ASP A 24 -8.26 -17.04 2.19
N ASP A 25 -7.08 -16.97 2.80
CA ASP A 25 -6.68 -17.85 3.91
C ASP A 25 -7.39 -17.49 5.24
N TRP A 26 -7.69 -16.21 5.44
CA TRP A 26 -8.39 -15.72 6.63
C TRP A 26 -9.85 -16.18 6.66
N GLN A 27 -10.56 -16.07 5.53
CA GLN A 27 -11.98 -16.44 5.46
C GLN A 27 -12.22 -17.95 5.65
N SER A 28 -11.30 -18.81 5.25
CA SER A 28 -11.45 -20.26 5.35
C SER A 28 -11.17 -20.83 6.74
N ASN A 29 -10.33 -20.17 7.57
CA ASN A 29 -9.81 -20.77 8.80
C ASN A 29 -10.50 -20.32 10.09
N TRP A 30 -11.02 -19.09 10.19
CA TRP A 30 -11.44 -18.53 11.49
C TRP A 30 -12.92 -18.23 11.66
N GLY A 31 -13.74 -18.22 10.60
CA GLY A 31 -15.12 -17.72 10.71
C GLY A 31 -15.21 -16.24 11.12
N LYS A 32 -16.42 -15.70 11.21
CA LYS A 32 -16.69 -14.30 11.63
C LYS A 32 -16.53 -14.15 13.15
N ASP A 33 -15.31 -14.14 13.66
CA ASP A 33 -15.05 -13.73 15.05
C ASP A 33 -14.57 -12.26 15.08
N GLU A 34 -14.93 -11.50 16.11
CA GLU A 34 -14.68 -10.05 16.21
C GLU A 34 -13.16 -9.73 16.16
N PHE A 35 -12.33 -10.63 16.68
CA PHE A 35 -10.87 -10.50 16.65
C PHE A 35 -10.29 -10.61 15.23
N THR A 36 -10.93 -11.44 14.42
CA THR A 36 -10.60 -11.67 13.01
C THR A 36 -10.94 -10.44 12.17
N GLU A 37 -12.08 -9.82 12.45
CA GLU A 37 -12.48 -8.58 11.79
C GLU A 37 -11.55 -7.42 12.16
N MET A 38 -11.23 -7.24 13.44
CA MET A 38 -10.29 -6.18 13.86
C MET A 38 -8.89 -6.37 13.28
N THR A 39 -8.39 -7.61 13.20
CA THR A 39 -7.04 -7.84 12.69
C THR A 39 -6.97 -7.64 11.17
N SER A 40 -7.99 -8.08 10.43
CA SER A 40 -8.09 -7.80 9.00
C SER A 40 -8.23 -6.30 8.71
N ALA A 41 -9.04 -5.57 9.50
CA ALA A 41 -9.16 -4.12 9.42
C ALA A 41 -7.83 -3.40 9.73
N SER A 42 -7.09 -3.85 10.75
CA SER A 42 -5.78 -3.30 11.12
C SER A 42 -4.74 -3.47 10.00
N VAL A 43 -4.72 -4.65 9.38
CA VAL A 43 -3.85 -4.94 8.24
C VAL A 43 -4.22 -4.06 7.05
N ALA A 44 -5.51 -3.93 6.72
CA ALA A 44 -5.98 -3.05 5.65
C ALA A 44 -5.58 -1.58 5.89
N MET A 45 -5.70 -1.09 7.12
CA MET A 45 -5.29 0.26 7.49
C MET A 45 -3.77 0.48 7.39
N ALA A 46 -2.95 -0.52 7.72
CA ALA A 46 -1.50 -0.44 7.56
C ALA A 46 -1.09 -0.29 6.08
N PHE A 47 -1.75 -1.01 5.18
CA PHE A 47 -1.55 -0.85 3.74
C PHE A 47 -1.97 0.53 3.25
N LEU A 48 -3.15 1.02 3.69
CA LEU A 48 -3.65 2.33 3.33
C LEU A 48 -2.69 3.45 3.77
N ALA A 49 -2.17 3.37 5.00
CA ALA A 49 -1.19 4.31 5.52
C ALA A 49 0.12 4.29 4.71
N PHE A 50 0.62 3.10 4.34
CA PHE A 50 1.81 2.97 3.52
C PHE A 50 1.62 3.56 2.11
N THR A 51 0.46 3.34 1.49
CA THR A 51 0.12 3.95 0.19
C THR A 51 0.02 5.47 0.29
N ALA A 52 -0.64 6.00 1.31
CA ALA A 52 -0.75 7.45 1.53
C ALA A 52 0.62 8.09 1.75
N PHE A 53 1.50 7.43 2.50
CA PHE A 53 2.88 7.87 2.71
C PHE A 53 3.68 7.86 1.41
N ALA A 54 3.61 6.79 0.62
CA ALA A 54 4.29 6.69 -0.66
C ALA A 54 3.87 7.81 -1.64
N LEU A 55 2.56 8.11 -1.72
CA LEU A 55 2.04 9.22 -2.53
C LEU A 55 2.53 10.58 -2.01
N SER A 56 2.56 10.78 -0.69
CA SER A 56 3.06 12.01 -0.08
C SER A 56 4.55 12.23 -0.39
N SER A 57 5.37 11.19 -0.28
CA SER A 57 6.79 11.25 -0.67
C SER A 57 7.00 11.52 -2.16
N LEU A 58 6.12 11.00 -3.02
CA LEU A 58 6.15 11.25 -4.46
C LEU A 58 5.83 12.71 -4.81
N LEU A 59 4.75 13.24 -4.25
CA LEU A 59 4.37 14.64 -4.45
C LEU A 59 5.46 15.58 -3.94
N SER A 60 5.96 15.34 -2.73
CA SER A 60 7.06 16.12 -2.16
C SER A 60 8.34 16.02 -2.98
N GLY A 61 8.69 14.84 -3.50
CA GLY A 61 9.87 14.64 -4.35
C GLY A 61 9.71 15.27 -5.73
N TYR A 62 8.50 15.27 -6.30
CA TYR A 62 8.20 15.93 -7.57
C TYR A 62 8.39 17.45 -7.46
N GLU A 63 7.83 18.07 -6.42
CA GLU A 63 8.01 19.49 -6.14
C GLU A 63 9.50 19.84 -5.95
N LEU A 64 10.25 19.01 -5.21
CA LEU A 64 11.68 19.23 -5.00
C LEU A 64 12.47 19.14 -6.30
N CYS A 65 12.27 18.09 -7.10
CA CYS A 65 12.96 17.93 -8.38
C CYS A 65 12.58 19.01 -9.40
N THR A 66 11.34 19.50 -9.39
CA THR A 66 10.93 20.58 -10.31
C THR A 66 11.51 21.93 -9.88
N HIS A 67 11.67 22.16 -8.58
CA HIS A 67 12.28 23.38 -8.04
C HIS A 67 13.81 23.39 -8.20
N GLU A 68 14.49 22.24 -8.18
CA GLU A 68 15.93 22.14 -8.49
C GLU A 68 16.23 22.29 -9.99
N SER A 69 15.22 22.12 -10.86
CA SER A 69 15.37 22.18 -12.32
C SER A 69 15.09 23.56 -12.93
N ALA A 70 14.75 24.57 -12.10
CA ALA A 70 14.50 25.96 -12.49
C ALA A 70 15.66 26.88 -12.07
#